data_AF-A0A966UN65-F1
#
_entry.id   AF-A0A966UN65-F1
#
_cell.length_a   1.000
_cell.length_b   1.000
_cell.length_c   1.000
_cell.angle_alpha   90.00
_cell.angle_beta   90.00
_cell.angle_gamma   90.00
#
_symmetry.space_group_name_H-M   'P 1'
#
loop_
_entity.id
_entity.type
_entity.pdbx_description
1 polymer ?
#
loop_
_entity_poly.entity_id
_entity_poly.type
_entity_poly.pdbx_seq_one_letter_code
_entity_poly.pdbx_strand_id
1 'polypeptide(L)'
;MILVGKGVMYDSGGISLKPSDPSHAMMKADMSGAAAVLATMSTLKALGCRNQVTAYMMCTDNLPSGSAMAMGDVLTMRNGKTVEIHNTDAEGRLVLADGLSLAAEQKPDAIVDIATLTGACARALGPQMSGVMGNNQKFVDQVVAAAGATDEQIWQLPLERKYRTLLDSYIADMKNVGGPDAGAITAALFLDEFTSGLPWA
;
A
#
# COMPACT_ATOMS: atom_id res chain seq x y z
N MET A 1 9.24 -4.58 -14.92
CA MET A 1 8.80 -4.32 -13.52
C MET A 1 7.77 -3.20 -13.51
N ILE A 2 6.82 -3.24 -12.57
CA ILE A 2 5.83 -2.16 -12.38
C ILE A 2 5.95 -1.58 -10.97
N LEU A 3 5.90 -0.26 -10.87
CA LEU A 3 5.86 0.49 -9.61
C LEU A 3 4.44 0.99 -9.36
N VAL A 4 3.91 0.83 -8.14
CA VAL A 4 2.57 1.28 -7.74
C VAL A 4 2.67 2.21 -6.54
N GLY A 5 2.29 3.48 -6.69
CA GLY A 5 2.43 4.48 -5.62
C GLY A 5 1.09 4.85 -5.00
N LYS A 6 1.00 4.86 -3.66
CA LYS A 6 -0.13 5.48 -2.94
C LYS A 6 -0.12 6.98 -3.18
N GLY A 7 -1.17 7.50 -3.81
CA GLY A 7 -1.32 8.91 -4.19
C GLY A 7 -2.48 9.61 -3.49
N VAL A 8 -2.73 9.35 -2.20
CA VAL A 8 -3.80 10.03 -1.48
C VAL A 8 -3.36 11.47 -1.18
N MET A 9 -3.85 12.43 -1.94
CA MET A 9 -3.35 13.81 -1.97
C MET A 9 -3.62 14.54 -0.66
N TYR A 10 -4.78 14.27 -0.06
CA TYR A 10 -5.06 14.61 1.32
C TYR A 10 -5.96 13.54 1.95
N ASP A 11 -5.56 13.06 3.13
CA ASP A 11 -6.30 12.05 3.88
C ASP A 11 -6.86 12.60 5.19
N SER A 12 -8.16 12.83 5.23
CA SER A 12 -8.87 13.16 6.48
C SER A 12 -9.36 11.93 7.24
N GLY A 13 -9.27 10.75 6.63
CA GLY A 13 -9.88 9.51 7.08
C GLY A 13 -11.32 9.28 6.61
N GLY A 14 -11.93 10.24 5.92
CA GLY A 14 -13.31 10.10 5.43
C GLY A 14 -14.33 10.16 6.58
N ILE A 15 -15.28 9.22 6.62
CA ILE A 15 -16.26 9.12 7.71
C ILE A 15 -15.59 8.72 9.04
N SER A 16 -14.56 7.87 8.99
CA SER A 16 -13.64 7.55 10.08
C SER A 16 -12.64 8.70 10.31
N LEU A 17 -13.16 9.91 10.54
CA LEU A 17 -12.40 11.16 10.59
C LEU A 17 -11.24 11.11 11.59
N LYS A 18 -10.04 11.49 11.14
CA LYS A 18 -8.87 11.63 11.99
C LYS A 18 -9.06 12.71 13.07
N PRO A 19 -8.44 12.56 14.26
CA PRO A 19 -8.43 13.61 15.27
C PRO A 19 -7.86 14.93 14.74
N SER A 20 -8.26 16.07 15.31
CA SER A 20 -7.69 17.37 14.97
C SER A 20 -6.36 17.57 15.70
N ASP A 21 -5.28 17.09 15.10
CA ASP A 21 -3.92 17.16 15.65
C ASP A 21 -2.88 17.51 14.56
N PRO A 22 -1.60 17.77 14.93
CA PRO A 22 -0.56 18.07 13.94
C PRO A 22 -0.32 16.94 12.92
N SER A 23 -0.62 15.69 13.26
CA SER A 23 -0.50 14.56 12.32
C SER A 23 -1.54 14.67 11.22
N HIS A 24 -2.76 15.07 11.53
CA HIS A 24 -3.81 15.29 10.54
C HIS A 24 -3.41 16.38 9.52
N ALA A 25 -2.83 17.50 9.98
CA ALA A 25 -2.33 18.54 9.06
C ALA A 25 -1.20 18.05 8.12
N MET A 26 -0.48 16.98 8.52
CA MET A 26 0.57 16.37 7.71
C MET A 26 0.05 15.37 6.68
N MET A 27 -1.25 15.07 6.64
CA MET A 27 -1.83 14.13 5.68
C MET A 27 -1.81 14.59 4.22
N LYS A 28 -1.37 15.84 3.96
CA LYS A 28 -0.90 16.26 2.62
C LYS A 28 0.28 15.44 2.10
N ALA A 29 1.00 14.74 2.99
CA ALA A 29 2.12 13.87 2.64
C ALA A 29 1.68 12.44 2.34
N ASP A 30 0.38 12.13 2.38
CA ASP A 30 -0.13 10.78 2.20
C ASP A 30 -0.11 10.28 0.73
N MET A 31 0.43 11.13 -0.14
CA MET A 31 0.76 10.89 -1.56
C MET A 31 2.25 10.64 -1.79
N SER A 32 3.06 10.54 -0.73
CA SER A 32 4.53 10.41 -0.84
C SER A 32 4.95 9.13 -1.56
N GLY A 33 4.14 8.07 -1.53
CA GLY A 33 4.36 6.86 -2.32
C GLY A 33 4.33 7.12 -3.83
N ALA A 34 3.30 7.80 -4.31
CA ALA A 34 3.21 8.26 -5.69
C ALA A 34 4.32 9.27 -6.04
N ALA A 35 4.67 10.17 -5.12
CA ALA A 35 5.79 11.09 -5.31
C ALA A 35 7.13 10.37 -5.49
N ALA A 36 7.41 9.34 -4.69
CA ALA A 36 8.60 8.50 -4.81
C ALA A 36 8.63 7.78 -6.16
N VAL A 37 7.52 7.16 -6.57
CA VAL A 37 7.40 6.52 -7.90
C VAL A 37 7.67 7.52 -9.02
N LEU A 38 7.07 8.71 -8.97
CA LEU A 38 7.30 9.76 -9.97
C LEU A 38 8.78 10.18 -10.01
N ALA A 39 9.40 10.36 -8.85
CA ALA A 39 10.81 10.71 -8.74
C ALA A 39 11.70 9.61 -9.35
N THR A 40 11.44 8.34 -9.04
CA THR A 40 12.13 7.20 -9.66
C THR A 40 12.00 7.26 -11.19
N MET A 41 10.78 7.39 -11.72
CA MET A 41 10.55 7.46 -13.17
C MET A 41 11.30 8.63 -13.83
N SER A 42 11.42 9.77 -13.16
CA SER A 42 12.11 10.96 -13.68
C SER A 42 13.63 10.76 -13.82
N THR A 43 14.22 9.84 -13.06
CA THR A 43 15.68 9.62 -13.00
C THR A 43 16.16 8.44 -13.83
N LEU A 44 15.27 7.50 -14.22
CA LEU A 44 15.64 6.27 -14.94
C LEU A 44 16.50 6.51 -16.19
N LYS A 45 16.19 7.54 -16.98
CA LYS A 45 16.96 7.87 -18.20
C LYS A 45 18.38 8.31 -17.85
N ALA A 46 18.54 9.16 -16.83
CA ALA A 46 19.84 9.66 -16.39
C ALA A 46 20.70 8.55 -15.78
N LEU A 47 20.06 7.58 -15.10
CA LEU A 47 20.70 6.38 -14.55
C LEU A 47 21.01 5.33 -15.63
N GLY A 48 20.65 5.57 -16.89
CA GLY A 48 20.93 4.64 -17.98
C GLY A 48 20.11 3.34 -17.90
N CYS A 49 18.96 3.34 -17.22
CA CYS A 49 18.07 2.18 -17.17
C CYS A 49 17.71 1.70 -18.58
N ARG A 50 17.86 0.39 -18.81
CA ARG A 50 17.53 -0.27 -20.10
C ARG A 50 16.27 -1.14 -19.99
N ASN A 51 15.83 -1.43 -18.78
CA ASN A 51 14.66 -2.23 -18.51
C ASN A 51 13.38 -1.43 -18.73
N GLN A 52 12.30 -2.12 -19.11
CA GLN A 52 10.96 -1.54 -19.14
C GLN A 52 10.44 -1.38 -17.69
N VAL A 53 10.09 -0.15 -17.36
CA VAL A 53 9.48 0.21 -16.07
C VAL A 53 8.18 0.94 -16.37
N THR A 54 7.08 0.47 -15.79
CA THR A 54 5.77 1.13 -15.83
C THR A 54 5.44 1.63 -14.44
N ALA A 55 4.78 2.78 -14.35
CA ALA A 55 4.34 3.35 -13.08
C ALA A 55 2.82 3.55 -13.07
N TYR A 56 2.18 3.13 -11.98
CA TYR A 56 0.79 3.46 -11.65
C TYR A 56 0.78 4.29 -10.36
N MET A 57 0.21 5.48 -10.44
CA MET A 57 0.05 6.38 -9.29
C MET A 57 -1.43 6.47 -8.96
N MET A 58 -1.81 5.95 -7.81
CA MET A 58 -3.22 5.80 -7.42
C MET A 58 -3.69 7.06 -6.70
N CYS A 59 -4.05 8.07 -7.49
CA CYS A 59 -4.29 9.43 -7.01
C CYS A 59 -5.77 9.71 -6.68
N THR A 60 -6.06 10.12 -5.44
CA THR A 60 -7.39 10.56 -4.99
C THR A 60 -7.28 11.45 -3.75
N ASP A 61 -8.38 12.09 -3.36
CA ASP A 61 -8.57 12.63 -2.01
C ASP A 61 -9.43 11.68 -1.15
N ASN A 62 -9.28 11.73 0.17
CA ASN A 62 -10.17 11.05 1.13
C ASN A 62 -10.78 12.06 2.10
N LEU A 63 -12.03 12.48 1.84
CA LEU A 63 -12.73 13.54 2.54
C LEU A 63 -14.12 13.09 3.00
N PRO A 64 -14.60 13.52 4.19
CA PRO A 64 -15.99 13.33 4.56
C PRO A 64 -16.91 14.14 3.64
N SER A 65 -18.01 13.54 3.23
CA SER A 65 -19.09 14.22 2.51
C SER A 65 -20.39 13.42 2.66
N GLY A 66 -21.51 14.01 2.23
CA GLY A 66 -22.79 13.29 2.19
C GLY A 66 -22.83 12.12 1.19
N SER A 67 -21.82 12.01 0.31
CA SER A 67 -21.66 10.92 -0.66
C SER A 67 -20.36 10.14 -0.46
N ALA A 68 -19.74 10.25 0.72
CA ALA A 68 -18.53 9.52 1.03
C ALA A 68 -18.83 8.02 1.22
N MET A 69 -17.81 7.19 0.97
CA MET A 69 -17.81 5.78 1.37
C MET A 69 -18.12 5.66 2.87
N ALA A 70 -19.03 4.77 3.22
CA ALA A 70 -19.45 4.53 4.60
C ALA A 70 -18.79 3.27 5.17
N MET A 71 -18.79 3.17 6.50
CA MET A 71 -18.48 1.90 7.17
C MET A 71 -19.61 0.90 6.92
N GLY A 72 -19.26 -0.33 6.59
CA GLY A 72 -20.17 -1.40 6.20
C GLY A 72 -20.42 -1.49 4.69
N ASP A 73 -19.96 -0.51 3.89
CA ASP A 73 -20.00 -0.62 2.44
C ASP A 73 -19.18 -1.83 1.97
N VAL A 74 -19.63 -2.45 0.88
CA VAL A 74 -18.92 -3.55 0.22
C VAL A 74 -18.50 -3.08 -1.16
N LEU A 75 -17.19 -2.99 -1.38
CA LEU A 75 -16.61 -2.62 -2.66
C LEU A 75 -16.31 -3.87 -3.47
N THR A 76 -16.61 -3.84 -4.78
CA THR A 76 -16.09 -4.83 -5.73
C THR A 76 -14.80 -4.28 -6.32
N MET A 77 -13.69 -4.94 -6.03
CA MET A 77 -12.35 -4.56 -6.47
C MET A 77 -12.10 -5.04 -7.91
N ARG A 78 -11.05 -4.50 -8.54
CA ARG A 78 -10.70 -4.78 -9.93
C ARG A 78 -10.47 -6.26 -10.23
N ASN A 79 -9.89 -7.03 -9.31
CA ASN A 79 -9.71 -8.47 -9.46
C ASN A 79 -10.99 -9.30 -9.17
N GLY A 80 -12.12 -8.64 -8.94
CA GLY A 80 -13.42 -9.27 -8.67
C GLY A 80 -13.69 -9.61 -7.20
N LYS A 81 -12.69 -9.51 -6.30
CA LYS A 81 -12.90 -9.71 -4.86
C LYS A 81 -13.77 -8.60 -4.28
N THR A 82 -14.50 -8.93 -3.23
CA THR A 82 -15.32 -8.00 -2.47
C THR A 82 -14.66 -7.63 -1.14
N VAL A 83 -14.67 -6.33 -0.79
CA VAL A 83 -14.05 -5.81 0.43
C VAL A 83 -15.07 -5.03 1.25
N GLU A 84 -15.30 -5.48 2.48
CA GLU A 84 -16.13 -4.79 3.47
C GLU A 84 -15.33 -3.70 4.19
N ILE A 85 -15.87 -2.49 4.24
CA ILE A 85 -15.19 -1.33 4.80
C ILE A 85 -15.48 -1.20 6.29
N HIS A 86 -14.48 -1.49 7.13
CA HIS A 86 -14.59 -1.35 8.58
C HIS A 86 -13.90 -0.08 9.10
N ASN A 87 -13.08 0.55 8.28
CA ASN A 87 -12.46 1.84 8.58
C ASN A 87 -12.17 2.60 7.27
N THR A 88 -12.75 3.77 7.07
CA THR A 88 -12.52 4.59 5.86
C THR A 88 -11.17 5.31 5.86
N ASP A 89 -10.45 5.29 6.99
CA ASP A 89 -9.05 5.75 7.18
C ASP A 89 -8.02 4.67 6.82
N ALA A 90 -8.50 3.52 6.34
CA ALA A 90 -7.68 2.47 5.75
C ALA A 90 -7.93 2.42 4.23
N GLU A 91 -7.96 3.58 3.59
CA GLU A 91 -8.23 3.84 2.17
C GLU A 91 -7.03 3.55 1.27
N GLY A 92 -5.81 3.80 1.75
CA GLY A 92 -4.59 3.68 0.94
C GLY A 92 -4.43 2.29 0.35
N ARG A 93 -4.78 1.25 1.11
CA ARG A 93 -4.75 -0.13 0.62
C ARG A 93 -5.84 -0.43 -0.41
N LEU A 94 -6.98 0.27 -0.38
CA LEU A 94 -8.07 0.08 -1.34
C LEU A 94 -7.66 0.61 -2.72
N VAL A 95 -7.09 1.82 -2.77
CA VAL A 95 -6.60 2.38 -4.04
C VAL A 95 -5.41 1.59 -4.58
N LEU A 96 -4.53 1.09 -3.71
CA LEU A 96 -3.42 0.24 -4.10
C LEU A 96 -3.88 -1.14 -4.59
N ALA A 97 -4.91 -1.75 -4.00
CA ALA A 97 -5.42 -3.05 -4.43
C ALA A 97 -5.85 -3.04 -5.91
N ASP A 98 -6.52 -1.98 -6.36
CA ASP A 98 -6.85 -1.83 -7.78
C ASP A 98 -5.61 -1.54 -8.65
N GLY A 99 -4.65 -0.76 -8.14
CA GLY A 99 -3.37 -0.52 -8.81
C GLY A 99 -2.51 -1.78 -8.98
N LEU A 100 -2.47 -2.64 -7.95
CA LEU A 100 -1.80 -3.93 -7.95
C LEU A 100 -2.50 -4.91 -8.89
N SER A 101 -3.84 -4.93 -8.88
CA SER A 101 -4.62 -5.75 -9.83
C SER A 101 -4.33 -5.34 -11.27
N LEU A 102 -4.33 -4.03 -11.55
CA LEU A 102 -3.97 -3.49 -12.87
C LEU A 102 -2.53 -3.83 -13.25
N ALA A 103 -1.59 -3.79 -12.31
CA ALA A 103 -0.20 -4.21 -12.53
C ALA A 103 -0.11 -5.70 -12.85
N ALA A 104 -0.83 -6.54 -12.11
CA ALA A 104 -0.81 -7.99 -12.29
C ALA A 104 -1.38 -8.43 -13.64
N GLU A 105 -2.37 -7.72 -14.18
CA GLU A 105 -2.92 -7.96 -15.53
C GLU A 105 -1.84 -7.87 -16.64
N GLN A 106 -0.82 -7.03 -16.44
CA GLN A 106 0.29 -6.87 -17.37
C GLN A 106 1.36 -7.97 -17.25
N LYS A 107 1.24 -8.85 -16.24
CA LYS A 107 2.16 -9.96 -15.96
C LYS A 107 3.65 -9.54 -15.95
N PRO A 108 4.04 -8.51 -15.18
CA PRO A 108 5.43 -8.09 -15.11
C PRO A 108 6.30 -9.11 -14.35
N ASP A 109 7.62 -8.99 -14.50
CA ASP A 109 8.57 -9.83 -13.74
C ASP A 109 8.48 -9.63 -12.23
N ALA A 110 8.12 -8.42 -11.80
CA ALA A 110 7.92 -8.04 -10.41
C ALA A 110 7.09 -6.74 -10.29
N ILE A 111 6.49 -6.56 -9.12
CA ILE A 111 5.71 -5.37 -8.72
C ILE A 111 6.32 -4.82 -7.43
N VAL A 112 6.49 -3.51 -7.33
CA VAL A 112 6.82 -2.83 -6.06
C VAL A 112 5.73 -1.81 -5.76
N ASP A 113 5.10 -1.87 -4.60
CA ASP A 113 4.29 -0.75 -4.12
C ASP A 113 4.99 0.10 -3.06
N ILE A 114 4.71 1.40 -3.08
CA ILE A 114 5.30 2.37 -2.16
C ILE A 114 4.16 3.17 -1.54
N ALA A 115 4.07 3.17 -0.21
CA ALA A 115 2.93 3.75 0.48
C ALA A 115 3.25 4.25 1.91
N THR A 116 2.70 5.41 2.24
CA THR A 116 2.48 5.89 3.62
C THR A 116 1.30 5.14 4.24
N LEU A 117 1.43 3.83 4.41
CA LEU A 117 0.25 2.96 4.55
C LEU A 117 -0.30 2.82 5.97
N THR A 118 0.56 2.74 6.98
CA THR A 118 0.11 2.45 8.35
C THR A 118 0.90 3.20 9.41
N GLY A 119 0.20 3.74 10.41
CA GLY A 119 0.83 4.18 11.65
C GLY A 119 1.47 3.03 12.44
N ALA A 120 1.04 1.78 12.21
CA ALA A 120 1.62 0.59 12.84
C ALA A 120 3.08 0.36 12.43
N CYS A 121 3.44 0.59 11.16
CA CYS A 121 4.82 0.49 10.69
C CYS A 121 5.70 1.54 11.38
N ALA A 122 5.24 2.80 11.43
CA ALA A 122 5.94 3.88 12.11
C ALA A 122 6.14 3.61 13.62
N ARG A 123 5.16 2.99 14.30
CA ARG A 123 5.32 2.57 15.70
C ARG A 123 6.32 1.43 15.88
N ALA A 124 6.47 0.54 14.90
CA ALA A 124 7.37 -0.60 14.97
C ALA A 124 8.83 -0.23 14.64
N LEU A 125 9.05 0.60 13.61
CA LEU A 125 10.37 0.89 13.06
C LEU A 125 10.84 2.34 13.27
N GLY A 126 9.97 3.21 13.80
CA GLY A 126 10.25 4.63 13.96
C GLY A 126 10.20 5.40 12.64
N PRO A 127 10.60 6.69 12.64
CA PRO A 127 10.47 7.58 11.48
C PRO A 127 11.64 7.50 10.49
N GLN A 128 12.72 6.78 10.81
CA GLN A 128 13.95 6.76 10.01
C GLN A 128 14.11 5.52 9.12
N MET A 129 13.16 4.58 9.20
CA MET A 129 13.29 3.28 8.55
C MET A 129 11.96 2.86 7.94
N SER A 130 12.00 2.46 6.67
CA SER A 130 10.83 1.93 5.97
C SER A 130 10.67 0.43 6.21
N GLY A 131 9.44 -0.04 6.39
CA GLY A 131 9.16 -1.48 6.42
C GLY A 131 9.03 -2.03 5.00
N VAL A 132 9.65 -3.17 4.71
CA VAL A 132 9.43 -3.93 3.48
C VAL A 132 8.82 -5.30 3.80
N MET A 133 7.84 -5.72 3.02
CA MET A 133 7.18 -7.03 3.12
C MET A 133 6.95 -7.52 1.69
N GLY A 134 6.99 -8.82 1.46
CA GLY A 134 6.75 -9.33 0.13
C GLY A 134 6.45 -10.82 0.11
N ASN A 135 5.92 -11.29 -1.00
CA ASN A 135 5.51 -12.69 -1.18
C ASN A 135 6.62 -13.57 -1.79
N ASN A 136 7.74 -12.97 -2.18
CA ASN A 136 8.87 -13.66 -2.79
C ASN A 136 10.18 -13.24 -2.12
N GLN A 137 10.76 -14.12 -1.30
CA GLN A 137 11.95 -13.78 -0.51
C GLN A 137 13.13 -13.34 -1.39
N LYS A 138 13.36 -14.01 -2.52
CA LYS A 138 14.44 -13.65 -3.46
C LYS A 138 14.27 -12.23 -4.02
N PHE A 139 13.03 -11.78 -4.21
CA PHE A 139 12.75 -10.42 -4.66
C PHE A 139 12.90 -9.40 -3.52
N VAL A 140 12.40 -9.73 -2.33
CA VAL A 140 12.59 -8.87 -1.14
C VAL A 140 14.08 -8.67 -0.83
N ASP A 141 14.89 -9.72 -0.92
CA ASP A 141 16.34 -9.65 -0.72
C ASP A 141 17.00 -8.68 -1.72
N GLN A 142 16.51 -8.61 -2.97
CA GLN A 142 17.00 -7.65 -3.97
C GLN A 142 16.63 -6.21 -3.60
N VAL A 143 15.43 -5.98 -3.08
CA VAL A 143 15.00 -4.65 -2.61
C VAL A 143 15.84 -4.21 -1.41
N VAL A 144 16.07 -5.10 -0.44
CA VAL A 144 16.95 -4.84 0.72
C VAL A 144 18.38 -4.56 0.30
N ALA A 145 18.93 -5.33 -0.65
CA ALA A 145 20.27 -5.10 -1.17
C ALA A 145 20.39 -3.75 -1.91
N ALA A 146 19.36 -3.36 -2.67
CA ALA A 146 19.33 -2.06 -3.36
C ALA A 146 19.32 -0.90 -2.37
N ALA A 147 18.51 -0.98 -1.32
CA ALA A 147 18.46 0.02 -0.26
C ALA A 147 19.79 0.15 0.50
N GLY A 148 20.45 -0.97 0.79
CA GLY A 148 21.79 -0.99 1.38
C GLY A 148 22.87 -0.34 0.48
N ALA A 149 22.72 -0.39 -0.85
CA ALA A 149 23.64 0.26 -1.78
C ALA A 149 23.44 1.78 -1.88
N THR A 150 22.28 2.30 -1.47
CA THR A 150 21.93 3.73 -1.52
C THR A 150 21.90 4.40 -0.14
N ASP A 151 22.28 3.68 0.91
CA ASP A 151 22.17 4.11 2.32
C ASP A 151 20.72 4.49 2.70
N GLU A 152 19.74 3.85 2.05
CA GLU A 152 18.33 3.99 2.39
C GLU A 152 17.96 2.91 3.41
N GLN A 153 17.52 3.32 4.59
CA GLN A 153 17.25 2.40 5.69
C GLN A 153 15.89 1.73 5.51
N ILE A 154 15.90 0.44 5.17
CA ILE A 154 14.70 -0.40 5.15
C ILE A 154 14.88 -1.64 6.01
N TRP A 155 13.78 -2.20 6.52
CA TRP A 155 13.81 -3.42 7.31
C TRP A 155 12.66 -4.35 6.94
N GLN A 156 13.00 -5.63 6.76
CA GLN A 156 12.00 -6.63 6.42
C GLN A 156 11.12 -6.97 7.63
N LEU A 157 9.82 -6.77 7.49
CA LEU A 157 8.81 -7.32 8.40
C LEU A 157 8.28 -8.66 7.84
N PRO A 158 7.83 -9.59 8.69
CA PRO A 158 7.33 -10.87 8.23
C PRO A 158 5.94 -10.73 7.59
N LEU A 159 5.69 -11.44 6.49
CA LEU A 159 4.37 -11.62 5.90
C LEU A 159 3.68 -12.88 6.48
N GLU A 160 3.46 -12.91 7.80
CA GLU A 160 2.94 -14.07 8.54
C GLU A 160 1.50 -14.41 8.13
N ARG A 161 1.36 -15.45 7.31
CA ARG A 161 0.09 -15.85 6.67
C ARG A 161 -1.01 -16.19 7.66
N LYS A 162 -0.69 -16.64 8.87
CA LYS A 162 -1.70 -16.93 9.91
C LYS A 162 -2.55 -15.71 10.26
N TYR A 163 -2.00 -14.50 10.15
CA TYR A 163 -2.73 -13.25 10.41
C TYR A 163 -3.74 -12.89 9.32
N ARG A 164 -3.79 -13.60 8.19
CA ARG A 164 -4.77 -13.36 7.13
C ARG A 164 -6.21 -13.52 7.64
N THR A 165 -6.44 -14.44 8.57
CA THR A 165 -7.75 -14.67 9.20
C THR A 165 -8.31 -13.46 9.93
N LEU A 166 -7.46 -12.51 10.34
CA LEU A 166 -7.90 -11.26 10.96
C LEU A 166 -8.72 -10.38 9.99
N LEU A 167 -8.49 -10.54 8.69
CA LEU A 167 -9.21 -9.83 7.62
C LEU A 167 -10.50 -10.54 7.20
N ASP A 168 -10.88 -11.67 7.80
CA ASP A 168 -12.10 -12.39 7.36
C ASP A 168 -13.36 -11.56 7.62
N SER A 169 -14.25 -11.53 6.63
CA SER A 169 -15.58 -10.91 6.69
C SER A 169 -16.66 -12.00 6.67
N TYR A 170 -17.80 -11.73 7.30
CA TYR A 170 -19.00 -12.55 7.20
C TYR A 170 -19.88 -12.18 5.98
N ILE A 171 -19.60 -11.06 5.33
CA ILE A 171 -20.43 -10.44 4.28
C ILE A 171 -19.71 -10.44 2.92
N ALA A 172 -18.42 -10.13 2.92
CA ALA A 172 -17.57 -10.02 1.73
C ALA A 172 -16.42 -11.04 1.78
N ASP A 173 -15.55 -11.05 0.77
CA ASP A 173 -14.38 -11.94 0.76
C ASP A 173 -13.34 -11.57 1.84
N MET A 174 -13.30 -10.28 2.23
CA MET A 174 -12.46 -9.78 3.33
C MET A 174 -12.93 -8.40 3.82
N LYS A 175 -12.43 -7.99 4.99
CA LYS A 175 -12.51 -6.62 5.51
C LYS A 175 -11.23 -5.87 5.15
N ASN A 176 -11.30 -4.54 5.08
CA ASN A 176 -10.12 -3.73 4.83
C ASN A 176 -9.18 -3.58 6.04
N VAL A 177 -9.57 -3.97 7.27
CA VAL A 177 -8.71 -3.91 8.47
C VAL A 177 -8.75 -5.20 9.29
N GLY A 178 -7.60 -5.53 9.91
CA GLY A 178 -7.40 -6.74 10.72
C GLY A 178 -7.45 -6.52 12.24
N GLY A 179 -7.87 -5.35 12.71
CA GLY A 179 -7.85 -4.99 14.14
C GLY A 179 -6.59 -4.22 14.57
N PRO A 180 -6.38 -4.06 15.89
CA PRO A 180 -5.32 -3.20 16.43
C PRO A 180 -3.92 -3.81 16.35
N ASP A 181 -3.83 -5.13 16.37
CA ASP A 181 -2.56 -5.86 16.40
C ASP A 181 -2.04 -6.14 14.99
N ALA A 182 -0.71 -6.22 14.85
CA ALA A 182 -0.03 -6.54 13.59
C ALA A 182 -0.48 -5.69 12.39
N GLY A 183 -0.86 -4.42 12.62
CA GLY A 183 -1.47 -3.56 11.59
C GLY A 183 -0.68 -3.38 10.29
N ALA A 184 0.66 -3.39 10.37
CA ALA A 184 1.52 -3.34 9.19
C ALA A 184 1.45 -4.64 8.38
N ILE A 185 1.49 -5.78 9.06
CA ILE A 185 1.45 -7.12 8.44
C ILE A 185 0.07 -7.39 7.84
N THR A 186 -1.01 -7.05 8.56
CA THR A 186 -2.37 -7.24 8.04
C THR A 186 -2.65 -6.34 6.84
N ALA A 187 -2.09 -5.13 6.78
CA ALA A 187 -2.16 -4.29 5.58
C ALA A 187 -1.42 -4.91 4.39
N ALA A 188 -0.23 -5.47 4.60
CA ALA A 188 0.52 -6.16 3.54
C ALA A 188 -0.18 -7.45 3.08
N LEU A 189 -0.78 -8.21 3.99
CA LEU A 189 -1.57 -9.40 3.65
C LEU A 189 -2.82 -9.04 2.84
N PHE A 190 -3.44 -7.90 3.14
CA PHE A 190 -4.54 -7.38 2.31
C PHE A 190 -4.05 -7.11 0.89
N LEU A 191 -2.91 -6.41 0.72
CA LEU A 191 -2.37 -6.08 -0.60
C LEU A 191 -1.96 -7.31 -1.41
N ASP A 192 -1.40 -8.34 -0.77
CA ASP A 192 -0.95 -9.56 -1.46
C ASP A 192 -2.10 -10.31 -2.17
N GLU A 193 -3.34 -10.13 -1.73
CA GLU A 193 -4.53 -10.71 -2.39
C GLU A 193 -4.77 -10.13 -3.80
N PHE A 194 -4.10 -9.04 -4.15
CA PHE A 194 -4.26 -8.31 -5.40
C PHE A 194 -3.02 -8.37 -6.31
N THR A 195 -1.99 -9.12 -5.92
CA THR A 195 -0.73 -9.27 -6.69
C THR A 195 -0.77 -10.42 -7.71
N SER A 196 -1.82 -11.26 -7.64
CA SER A 196 -1.94 -12.52 -8.41
C SER A 196 -0.76 -13.48 -8.20
N GLY A 197 -0.07 -13.41 -7.05
CA GLY A 197 1.07 -14.27 -6.72
C GLY A 197 2.35 -13.97 -7.52
N LEU A 198 2.38 -12.88 -8.28
CA LEU A 198 3.60 -12.38 -8.92
C LEU A 198 4.59 -11.90 -7.84
N PRO A 199 5.91 -11.93 -8.11
CA PRO A 199 6.89 -11.39 -7.18
C PRO A 199 6.57 -9.94 -6.81
N TRP A 200 6.29 -9.72 -5.53
CA TRP A 200 5.83 -8.44 -5.00
C TRP A 200 6.57 -8.08 -3.71
N ALA A 201 6.84 -6.78 -3.56
CA ALA A 201 7.44 -6.17 -2.38
C ALA A 201 6.91 -4.74 -2.14
#